data_AF-A0A960VBI0-F1
#
_entry.id   AF-A0A960VBI0-F1
#
_cell.length_a   1.000
_cell.length_b   1.000
_cell.length_c   1.000
_cell.angle_alpha   90.00
_cell.angle_beta   90.00
_cell.angle_gamma   90.00
#
_symmetry.space_group_name_H-M   'P 1'
#
loop_
_entity.id
_entity.type
_entity.pdbx_description
1 polymer ?
#
loop_
_entity_poly.entity_id
_entity_poly.type
_entity_poly.pdbx_seq_one_letter_code
_entity_poly.pdbx_strand_id
1 'polypeptide(L)'
;MNNKEKLALSFVVSTALIAIVPPLVNSPLNADTLVQNKSKKETREDRQFRAYSNSKYNYEDAEVLAEFWGLPDPWDAKLKIGSLILRGKDSNLKNIVSKNRKKKKNDQESQINAFSSSKYNYDDAEQLSYFWGLSSPWDAKLKIGSLILSKNETVIERALTEKKDHDRQFETYSNSKFSYDDAVLLAEFWGLSDPWDAKLKIGKNIINGNEEDIKKQLKEASSR
;
A
#
# COMPACT_ATOMS: atom_id res chain seq x y z
N MET A 1 16.23 -9.57 7.43
CA MET A 1 16.53 -8.12 7.22
C MET A 1 15.40 -7.54 6.40
N ASN A 2 14.50 -6.77 7.03
CA ASN A 2 13.32 -6.20 6.38
C ASN A 2 13.22 -4.70 6.67
N ASN A 3 12.98 -3.95 5.60
CA ASN A 3 12.84 -2.50 5.56
C ASN A 3 11.52 -2.06 6.20
N LYS A 4 11.52 -1.73 7.50
CA LYS A 4 10.42 -1.02 8.16
C LYS A 4 10.93 -0.12 9.31
N GLU A 5 11.84 0.80 9.01
CA GLU A 5 12.05 1.96 9.88
C GLU A 5 12.40 3.16 9.00
N LYS A 6 11.51 4.15 8.96
CA LYS A 6 11.80 5.58 8.78
C LYS A 6 10.48 6.36 8.68
N LEU A 7 9.95 6.76 9.84
CA LEU A 7 9.08 7.92 9.97
C LEU A 7 9.29 8.52 11.36
N ALA A 8 10.04 9.62 11.39
CA ALA A 8 9.85 10.78 12.27
C ALA A 8 11.14 11.60 12.27
N LEU A 9 11.20 12.67 11.46
CA LEU A 9 12.08 13.78 11.79
C LEU A 9 11.30 15.10 11.67
N SER A 10 11.12 15.66 12.85
CA SER A 10 10.62 16.99 13.17
C SER A 10 11.26 18.09 12.33
N PHE A 11 10.45 18.93 11.70
CA PHE A 11 10.89 20.20 11.13
C PHE A 11 10.85 21.27 12.23
N VAL A 12 12.00 21.56 12.83
CA VAL A 12 12.21 22.77 13.63
C VAL A 12 12.57 23.90 12.68
N VAL A 13 11.71 24.92 12.60
CA VAL A 13 11.99 26.18 11.93
C VAL A 13 13.06 26.91 12.74
N SER A 14 14.27 27.00 12.21
CA SER A 14 15.36 27.79 12.78
C SER A 14 15.55 29.06 11.95
N THR A 15 14.99 30.16 12.43
CA THR A 15 15.33 31.52 12.01
C THR A 15 16.68 31.90 12.59
N ALA A 16 17.69 32.12 11.74
CA ALA A 16 18.91 32.81 12.15
C ALA A 16 19.55 33.64 11.03
N LEU A 17 19.61 34.94 11.33
CA LEU A 17 20.64 35.94 11.08
C LEU A 17 21.20 36.17 9.66
N ILE A 18 21.01 37.43 9.26
CA ILE A 18 21.75 38.22 8.28
C ILE A 18 23.27 38.06 8.52
N ALA A 19 23.97 37.53 7.52
CA ALA A 19 25.42 37.49 7.47
C ALA A 19 25.95 38.44 6.39
N ILE A 20 26.98 39.16 6.79
CA ILE A 20 27.71 40.24 6.14
C ILE A 20 28.31 39.81 4.80
N VAL A 21 28.19 40.68 3.80
CA VAL A 21 28.75 40.52 2.45
C VAL A 21 30.28 40.72 2.50
N PRO A 22 31.12 39.71 2.19
CA PRO A 22 32.55 39.93 1.97
C PRO A 22 32.83 40.54 0.58
N PRO A 23 33.92 41.31 0.42
CA PRO A 23 34.23 41.99 -0.83
C PRO A 23 34.64 41.02 -1.94
N LEU A 24 34.30 41.41 -3.19
CA LEU A 24 34.69 40.73 -4.42
C LEU A 24 36.21 40.53 -4.50
N VAL A 25 36.65 39.30 -4.27
CA VAL A 25 37.97 38.83 -4.69
C VAL A 25 37.79 38.24 -6.10
N ASN A 26 38.31 38.96 -7.10
CA ASN A 26 38.45 38.47 -8.47
C ASN A 26 39.35 37.23 -8.47
N SER A 27 38.74 36.07 -8.39
CA SER A 27 39.40 34.80 -8.69
C SER A 27 39.54 34.69 -10.21
N PRO A 28 40.70 34.30 -10.74
CA PRO A 28 40.86 34.06 -12.18
C PRO A 28 39.84 33.01 -12.63
N LEU A 29 39.17 33.28 -13.75
CA LEU A 29 38.34 32.31 -14.45
C LEU A 29 39.17 31.05 -14.68
N ASN A 30 38.94 30.02 -13.85
CA ASN A 30 39.47 28.69 -14.08
C ASN A 30 38.74 28.13 -15.31
N ALA A 31 39.43 28.11 -16.45
CA ALA A 31 38.97 27.50 -17.70
C ALA A 31 38.80 25.96 -17.57
N ASP A 32 39.17 25.37 -16.43
CA ASP A 32 39.07 23.93 -16.16
C ASP A 32 37.68 23.46 -15.71
N THR A 33 36.72 24.36 -15.45
CA THR A 33 35.32 23.97 -15.16
C THR A 33 34.48 23.76 -16.44
N LEU A 34 35.10 23.80 -17.62
CA LEU A 34 34.44 23.63 -18.94
C LEU A 34 34.60 22.21 -19.55
N VAL A 35 35.28 21.27 -18.89
CA VAL A 35 35.66 19.97 -19.50
C VAL A 35 35.25 18.74 -18.67
N GLN A 36 34.24 18.85 -17.81
CA GLN A 36 33.66 17.68 -17.11
C GLN A 36 32.15 17.49 -17.36
N ASN A 37 31.62 18.02 -18.46
CA ASN A 37 30.31 17.63 -18.99
C ASN A 37 30.49 16.66 -20.17
N LYS A 38 31.15 15.51 -19.92
CA LYS A 38 31.10 14.37 -20.84
C LYS A 38 29.64 13.94 -20.95
N SER A 39 29.02 14.20 -22.09
CA SER A 39 27.62 13.88 -22.38
C SER A 39 27.29 12.44 -21.96
N LYS A 40 26.57 12.27 -20.85
CA LYS A 40 26.03 10.96 -20.48
C LYS A 40 25.10 10.54 -21.62
N LYS A 41 25.45 9.47 -22.33
CA LYS A 41 24.68 8.96 -23.46
C LYS A 41 23.27 8.64 -22.97
N GLU A 42 22.27 9.35 -23.50
CA GLU A 42 20.86 9.18 -23.13
C GLU A 42 20.42 7.74 -23.38
N THR A 43 19.83 7.11 -22.37
CA THR A 43 19.35 5.72 -22.48
C THR A 43 18.09 5.64 -23.34
N ARG A 44 17.70 4.42 -23.72
CA ARG A 44 16.45 4.20 -24.43
C ARG A 44 15.24 4.57 -23.56
N GLU A 45 15.29 4.21 -22.28
CA GLU A 45 14.23 4.49 -21.31
C GLU A 45 14.08 5.99 -21.09
N ASP A 46 15.19 6.73 -20.98
CA ASP A 46 15.16 8.20 -20.87
C ASP A 46 14.40 8.85 -22.04
N ARG A 47 14.68 8.40 -23.28
CA ARG A 47 13.98 8.91 -24.48
C ARG A 47 12.50 8.57 -24.46
N GLN A 48 12.15 7.35 -24.05
CA GLN A 48 10.75 6.89 -23.99
C GLN A 48 9.98 7.67 -22.91
N PHE A 49 10.54 7.77 -21.70
CA PHE A 49 9.93 8.54 -20.63
C PHE A 49 9.80 10.02 -21.00
N ARG A 50 10.82 10.63 -21.61
CA ARG A 50 10.75 12.01 -22.12
C ARG A 50 9.64 12.18 -23.16
N ALA A 51 9.49 11.24 -24.09
CA ALA A 51 8.42 11.27 -25.08
C ALA A 51 7.03 11.17 -24.44
N TYR A 52 6.86 10.32 -23.41
CA TYR A 52 5.63 10.26 -22.62
C TYR A 52 5.37 11.57 -21.86
N SER A 53 6.37 12.09 -21.13
CA SER A 53 6.23 13.28 -20.29
C SER A 53 5.92 14.55 -21.10
N ASN A 54 6.39 14.61 -22.35
CA ASN A 54 6.07 15.69 -23.29
C ASN A 54 4.79 15.43 -24.11
N SER A 55 4.07 14.34 -23.84
CA SER A 55 2.84 13.99 -24.54
C SER A 55 1.61 14.58 -23.84
N LYS A 56 0.43 14.35 -24.43
CA LYS A 56 -0.87 14.69 -23.83
C LYS A 56 -1.36 13.67 -22.79
N TYR A 57 -0.64 12.56 -22.60
CA TYR A 57 -1.06 11.48 -21.71
C TYR A 57 -0.56 11.73 -20.29
N ASN A 58 -1.42 11.53 -19.31
CA ASN A 58 -1.12 11.73 -17.90
C ASN A 58 -0.98 10.41 -17.13
N TYR A 59 -0.77 10.51 -15.82
CA TYR A 59 -0.55 9.34 -14.97
C TYR A 59 -1.76 8.39 -15.00
N GLU A 60 -2.98 8.92 -14.93
CA GLU A 60 -4.21 8.13 -14.97
C GLU A 60 -4.40 7.42 -16.32
N ASP A 61 -3.94 8.02 -17.43
CA ASP A 61 -3.89 7.34 -18.73
C ASP A 61 -2.94 6.14 -18.70
N ALA A 62 -1.78 6.29 -18.06
CA ALA A 62 -0.80 5.23 -17.91
C ALA A 62 -1.33 4.08 -17.04
N GLU A 63 -2.07 4.37 -15.96
CA GLU A 63 -2.73 3.33 -15.14
C GLU A 63 -3.74 2.52 -15.96
N VAL A 64 -4.61 3.22 -16.70
CA VAL A 64 -5.62 2.58 -17.56
C VAL A 64 -4.95 1.73 -18.65
N LEU A 65 -3.84 2.21 -19.21
CA LEU A 65 -3.09 1.48 -20.23
C LEU A 65 -2.26 0.33 -19.67
N ALA A 66 -1.76 0.44 -18.43
CA ALA A 66 -1.09 -0.66 -17.74
C ALA A 66 -2.06 -1.84 -17.57
N GLU A 67 -3.26 -1.56 -17.05
CA GLU A 67 -4.33 -2.55 -16.90
C GLU A 67 -4.73 -3.15 -18.26
N PHE A 68 -4.97 -2.31 -19.28
CA PHE A 68 -5.34 -2.77 -20.62
C PHE A 68 -4.27 -3.66 -21.28
N TRP A 69 -2.99 -3.40 -21.02
CA TRP A 69 -1.88 -4.16 -21.59
C TRP A 69 -1.38 -5.30 -20.71
N GLY A 70 -1.94 -5.49 -19.52
CA GLY A 70 -1.44 -6.48 -18.55
C GLY A 70 -0.01 -6.19 -18.09
N LEU A 71 0.35 -4.90 -17.94
CA LEU A 71 1.64 -4.48 -17.38
C LEU A 71 1.55 -4.42 -15.85
N PRO A 72 2.65 -4.74 -15.14
CA PRO A 72 2.62 -4.85 -13.68
C PRO A 72 2.44 -3.50 -12.99
N ASP A 73 2.91 -2.41 -13.60
CA ASP A 73 2.78 -1.08 -13.03
C ASP A 73 2.58 0.02 -14.09
N PRO A 74 2.16 1.24 -13.66
CA PRO A 74 1.98 2.37 -14.57
C PRO A 74 3.28 2.88 -15.19
N TRP A 75 4.45 2.62 -14.58
CA TRP A 75 5.73 3.05 -15.13
C TRP A 75 6.06 2.33 -16.44
N ASP A 76 5.84 1.01 -16.49
CA ASP A 76 5.97 0.23 -17.74
C ASP A 76 5.04 0.75 -18.85
N ALA A 77 3.82 1.16 -18.48
CA ALA A 77 2.89 1.76 -19.42
C ALA A 77 3.40 3.10 -19.96
N LYS A 78 3.99 3.97 -19.13
CA LYS A 78 4.62 5.23 -19.57
C LYS A 78 5.72 4.97 -20.60
N LEU A 79 6.61 4.01 -20.34
CA LEU A 79 7.68 3.64 -21.27
C LEU A 79 7.12 3.09 -22.59
N LYS A 80 6.07 2.25 -22.52
CA LYS A 80 5.40 1.71 -23.71
C LYS A 80 4.68 2.79 -24.52
N ILE A 81 4.01 3.75 -23.87
CA ILE A 81 3.40 4.93 -24.52
C ILE A 81 4.47 5.74 -25.25
N GLY A 82 5.55 6.11 -24.55
CA GLY A 82 6.66 6.87 -25.14
C GLY A 82 7.29 6.16 -26.33
N SER A 83 7.47 4.84 -26.24
CA SER A 83 7.94 3.99 -27.34
C SER A 83 6.99 4.01 -28.54
N LEU A 84 5.68 4.05 -28.35
CA LEU A 84 4.70 4.14 -29.44
C LEU A 84 4.73 5.52 -30.09
N ILE A 85 4.84 6.60 -29.30
CA ILE A 85 4.95 7.98 -29.79
C ILE A 85 6.20 8.14 -30.67
N LEU A 86 7.36 7.70 -30.19
CA LEU A 86 8.62 7.76 -30.95
C LEU A 86 8.58 7.00 -32.28
N ARG A 87 7.66 6.03 -32.42
CA ARG A 87 7.47 5.23 -33.64
C ARG A 87 6.31 5.73 -34.51
N GLY A 88 5.61 6.80 -34.12
CA GLY A 88 4.40 7.29 -34.79
C GLY A 88 3.22 6.32 -34.75
N LYS A 89 3.15 5.47 -33.72
CA LYS A 89 2.12 4.41 -33.55
C LYS A 89 1.12 4.73 -32.42
N ASP A 90 0.96 6.01 -32.06
CA ASP A 90 0.12 6.46 -30.95
C ASP A 90 -1.32 6.85 -31.37
N SER A 91 -1.66 6.77 -32.65
CA SER A 91 -2.96 7.18 -33.21
C SER A 91 -4.17 6.54 -32.52
N ASN A 92 -4.06 5.28 -32.10
CA ASN A 92 -5.13 4.54 -31.43
C ASN A 92 -5.16 4.70 -29.90
N LEU A 93 -4.12 5.26 -29.28
CA LEU A 93 -4.02 5.32 -27.82
C LEU A 93 -5.14 6.15 -27.19
N LYS A 94 -5.50 7.29 -27.79
CA LYS A 94 -6.61 8.14 -27.30
C LYS A 94 -7.94 7.37 -27.22
N ASN A 95 -8.22 6.54 -28.23
CA ASN A 95 -9.45 5.75 -28.28
C ASN A 95 -9.43 4.62 -27.24
N ILE A 96 -8.29 3.94 -27.08
CA ILE A 96 -8.10 2.89 -26.07
C ILE A 96 -8.30 3.46 -24.67
N VAL A 97 -7.62 4.56 -24.35
CA VAL A 97 -7.75 5.27 -23.07
C VAL A 97 -9.21 5.66 -22.80
N SER A 98 -9.86 6.33 -23.77
CA SER A 98 -11.23 6.82 -23.58
C SER A 98 -12.23 5.69 -23.36
N LYS A 99 -12.11 4.58 -24.11
CA LYS A 99 -12.97 3.40 -23.95
C LYS A 99 -12.76 2.73 -22.60
N ASN A 100 -11.51 2.52 -22.19
CA ASN A 100 -11.21 1.84 -20.92
C ASN A 100 -11.53 2.72 -19.71
N ARG A 101 -11.36 4.05 -19.78
CA ARG A 101 -11.84 4.96 -18.73
C ARG A 101 -13.35 4.87 -18.53
N LYS A 102 -14.12 4.87 -19.63
CA LYS A 102 -15.58 4.71 -19.56
C LYS A 102 -15.95 3.35 -18.97
N LYS A 103 -15.29 2.28 -19.40
CA LYS A 103 -15.50 0.94 -18.85
C LYS A 103 -15.22 0.92 -17.34
N LYS A 104 -14.05 1.38 -16.89
CA LYS A 104 -13.67 1.45 -15.48
C LYS A 104 -14.68 2.24 -14.64
N LYS A 105 -15.16 3.37 -15.16
CA LYS A 105 -16.20 4.17 -14.50
C LYS A 105 -17.51 3.40 -14.37
N ASN A 106 -17.98 2.74 -15.43
CA ASN A 106 -19.20 1.95 -15.42
C ASN A 106 -19.08 0.73 -14.48
N ASP A 107 -17.90 0.12 -14.43
CA ASP A 107 -17.61 -1.00 -13.53
C ASP A 107 -17.66 -0.52 -12.06
N GLN A 108 -17.03 0.61 -11.73
CA GLN A 108 -17.10 1.23 -10.40
C GLN A 108 -18.52 1.61 -10.02
N GLU A 109 -19.29 2.21 -10.94
CA GLU A 109 -20.70 2.55 -10.71
C GLU A 109 -21.54 1.31 -10.42
N SER A 110 -21.35 0.23 -11.19
CA SER A 110 -22.02 -1.05 -10.97
C SER A 110 -21.64 -1.66 -9.61
N GLN A 111 -20.36 -1.59 -9.22
CA GLN A 111 -19.88 -2.07 -7.92
C GLN A 111 -20.50 -1.26 -6.77
N ILE A 112 -20.50 0.06 -6.85
CA ILE A 112 -21.09 0.93 -5.82
C ILE A 112 -22.60 0.71 -5.72
N ASN A 113 -23.30 0.55 -6.85
CA ASN A 113 -24.73 0.25 -6.86
C ASN A 113 -25.01 -1.11 -6.20
N ALA A 114 -24.22 -2.15 -6.54
CA ALA A 114 -24.32 -3.47 -5.92
C ALA A 114 -24.09 -3.42 -4.41
N PHE A 115 -23.05 -2.70 -3.95
CA PHE A 115 -22.82 -2.47 -2.52
C PHE A 115 -24.01 -1.75 -1.87
N SER A 116 -24.48 -0.65 -2.47
CA SER A 116 -25.55 0.19 -1.90
C SER A 116 -26.91 -0.51 -1.83
N SER A 117 -27.16 -1.48 -2.72
CA SER A 117 -28.37 -2.32 -2.70
C SER A 117 -28.21 -3.61 -1.88
N SER A 118 -27.05 -3.83 -1.26
CA SER A 118 -26.76 -5.04 -0.48
C SER A 118 -27.19 -4.92 0.98
N LYS A 119 -26.99 -5.99 1.75
CA LYS A 119 -27.14 -6.00 3.22
C LYS A 119 -25.97 -5.37 3.97
N TYR A 120 -24.85 -5.10 3.29
CA TYR A 120 -23.64 -4.56 3.90
C TYR A 120 -23.71 -3.04 3.99
N ASN A 121 -23.14 -2.48 5.06
CA ASN A 121 -23.18 -1.04 5.32
C ASN A 121 -21.77 -0.43 5.39
N TYR A 122 -21.69 0.85 5.77
CA TYR A 122 -20.42 1.56 5.90
C TYR A 122 -19.49 0.93 6.94
N ASP A 123 -20.02 0.50 8.09
CA ASP A 123 -19.24 -0.09 9.18
C ASP A 123 -18.64 -1.44 8.77
N ASP A 124 -19.36 -2.23 7.96
CA ASP A 124 -18.82 -3.45 7.35
C ASP A 124 -17.66 -3.12 6.40
N ALA A 125 -17.82 -2.09 5.56
CA ALA A 125 -16.79 -1.67 4.63
C ALA A 125 -15.54 -1.11 5.36
N GLU A 126 -15.73 -0.40 6.47
CA GLU A 126 -14.63 0.09 7.30
C GLU A 126 -13.86 -1.08 7.93
N GLN A 127 -14.56 -2.03 8.57
CA GLN A 127 -13.94 -3.24 9.13
C GLN A 127 -13.17 -4.04 8.07
N LEU A 128 -13.79 -4.22 6.90
CA LEU A 128 -13.18 -4.97 5.80
C LEU A 128 -12.04 -4.22 5.13
N SER A 129 -12.03 -2.88 5.13
CA SER A 129 -10.90 -2.10 4.63
C SER A 129 -9.64 -2.37 5.44
N TYR A 130 -9.76 -2.37 6.77
CA TYR A 130 -8.66 -2.73 7.66
C TYR A 130 -8.26 -4.20 7.48
N PHE A 131 -9.23 -5.11 7.48
CA PHE A 131 -8.97 -6.55 7.40
C PHE A 131 -8.30 -6.98 6.08
N TRP A 132 -8.69 -6.38 4.95
CA TRP A 132 -8.08 -6.67 3.65
C TRP A 132 -6.85 -5.81 3.34
N GLY A 133 -6.41 -4.93 4.25
CA GLY A 133 -5.29 -4.02 4.01
C GLY A 133 -5.53 -3.02 2.87
N LEU A 134 -6.78 -2.57 2.71
CA LEU A 134 -7.15 -1.56 1.72
C LEU A 134 -6.92 -0.15 2.27
N SER A 135 -6.69 0.80 1.38
CA SER A 135 -6.36 2.18 1.77
C SER A 135 -7.56 2.94 2.35
N SER A 136 -8.79 2.53 2.05
CA SER A 136 -9.99 3.23 2.52
C SER A 136 -11.23 2.33 2.58
N PRO A 137 -12.26 2.73 3.36
CA PRO A 137 -13.58 2.13 3.29
C PRO A 137 -14.20 2.21 1.89
N TRP A 138 -13.86 3.22 1.09
CA TRP A 138 -14.32 3.34 -0.30
C TRP A 138 -13.81 2.19 -1.18
N ASP A 139 -12.53 1.83 -1.05
CA ASP A 139 -11.95 0.68 -1.77
C ASP A 139 -12.60 -0.64 -1.34
N ALA A 140 -12.94 -0.76 -0.06
CA ALA A 140 -13.68 -1.91 0.45
C ALA A 140 -15.10 -1.99 -0.15
N LYS A 141 -15.82 -0.86 -0.29
CA LYS A 141 -17.13 -0.83 -0.98
C LYS A 141 -17.04 -1.32 -2.41
N LEU A 142 -16.04 -0.87 -3.16
CA LEU A 142 -15.80 -1.32 -4.54
C LEU A 142 -15.53 -2.84 -4.59
N LYS A 143 -14.68 -3.34 -3.69
CA LYS A 143 -14.36 -4.77 -3.60
C LYS A 143 -15.58 -5.61 -3.20
N ILE A 144 -16.36 -5.17 -2.21
CA ILE A 144 -17.63 -5.81 -1.81
C ILE A 144 -18.59 -5.86 -2.99
N GLY A 145 -18.81 -4.72 -3.66
CA GLY A 145 -19.65 -4.64 -4.86
C GLY A 145 -19.20 -5.59 -5.97
N SER A 146 -17.89 -5.68 -6.21
CA SER A 146 -17.32 -6.62 -7.19
C SER A 146 -17.57 -8.09 -6.81
N LEU A 147 -17.44 -8.44 -5.53
CA LEU A 147 -17.71 -9.78 -5.02
C LEU A 147 -19.20 -10.14 -5.15
N ILE A 148 -20.10 -9.20 -4.87
CA ILE A 148 -21.56 -9.38 -5.05
C ILE A 148 -21.90 -9.62 -6.52
N LEU A 149 -21.41 -8.77 -7.43
CA LEU A 149 -21.62 -8.92 -8.88
C LEU A 149 -21.08 -10.27 -9.41
N SER A 150 -20.02 -10.79 -8.78
CA SER A 150 -19.42 -12.08 -9.10
C SER A 150 -20.06 -13.27 -8.37
N LYS A 151 -21.13 -13.04 -7.58
CA LYS A 151 -21.82 -14.05 -6.75
C LYS A 151 -20.92 -14.76 -5.73
N ASN A 152 -19.92 -14.05 -5.21
CA ASN A 152 -18.92 -14.53 -4.25
C ASN A 152 -19.09 -13.92 -2.85
N GLU A 153 -20.33 -13.76 -2.39
CA GLU A 153 -20.64 -13.11 -1.11
C GLU A 153 -20.06 -13.84 0.10
N THR A 154 -19.84 -15.14 0.01
CA THR A 154 -19.23 -15.96 1.07
C THR A 154 -17.83 -15.49 1.47
N VAL A 155 -17.10 -14.82 0.57
CA VAL A 155 -15.79 -14.20 0.87
C VAL A 155 -15.96 -13.02 1.82
N ILE A 156 -17.03 -12.25 1.66
CA ILE A 156 -17.34 -11.09 2.51
C ILE A 156 -17.74 -11.58 3.91
N GLU A 157 -18.64 -12.56 3.97
CA GLU A 157 -19.13 -13.14 5.23
C GLU A 157 -18.01 -13.78 6.04
N ARG A 158 -17.14 -14.55 5.39
CA ARG A 158 -15.96 -15.14 6.04
C ARG A 158 -15.05 -14.07 6.62
N ALA A 159 -14.74 -13.03 5.85
CA ALA A 159 -13.86 -11.95 6.29
C ALA A 159 -14.45 -11.16 7.48
N LEU A 160 -15.75 -10.90 7.49
CA LEU A 160 -16.42 -10.26 8.63
C LEU A 160 -16.43 -11.16 9.88
N THR A 161 -16.65 -12.46 9.72
CA THR A 161 -16.59 -13.42 10.84
C THR A 161 -15.17 -13.52 11.40
N GLU A 162 -14.15 -13.66 10.54
CA GLU A 162 -12.74 -13.71 10.97
C GLU A 162 -12.33 -12.42 11.68
N LYS A 163 -12.75 -11.25 11.20
CA LYS A 163 -12.50 -9.98 11.87
C LYS A 163 -13.16 -9.92 13.26
N LYS A 164 -14.42 -10.34 13.39
CA LYS A 164 -15.12 -10.41 14.68
C LYS A 164 -14.45 -11.37 15.65
N ASP A 165 -13.97 -12.51 15.16
CA ASP A 165 -13.22 -13.47 15.97
C ASP A 165 -11.90 -12.88 16.44
N HIS A 166 -11.16 -12.16 15.58
CA HIS A 166 -9.93 -11.47 15.97
C HIS A 166 -10.19 -10.42 17.05
N ASP A 167 -11.24 -9.61 16.90
CA ASP A 167 -11.60 -8.58 17.89
C ASP A 167 -11.96 -9.23 19.24
N ARG A 168 -12.77 -10.29 19.21
CA ARG A 168 -13.13 -11.04 20.42
C ARG A 168 -11.92 -11.68 21.10
N GLN A 169 -11.00 -12.26 20.32
CA GLN A 169 -9.76 -12.85 20.82
C GLN A 169 -8.88 -11.79 21.47
N PHE A 170 -8.66 -10.66 20.80
CA PHE A 170 -7.87 -9.56 21.32
C PHE A 170 -8.48 -8.96 22.59
N GLU A 171 -9.80 -8.74 22.62
CA GLU A 171 -10.51 -8.25 23.79
C GLU A 171 -10.41 -9.23 24.97
N THR A 172 -10.52 -10.54 24.69
CA THR A 172 -10.35 -11.58 25.71
C THR A 172 -8.93 -11.56 26.29
N TYR A 173 -7.91 -11.43 25.44
CA TYR A 173 -6.53 -11.28 25.89
C TYR A 173 -6.36 -10.00 26.73
N SER A 174 -6.89 -8.88 26.26
CA SER A 174 -6.72 -7.57 26.90
C SER A 174 -7.37 -7.50 28.29
N ASN A 175 -8.44 -8.26 28.49
CA ASN A 175 -9.11 -8.42 29.80
C ASN A 175 -8.58 -9.60 30.64
N SER A 176 -7.58 -10.32 30.14
CA SER A 176 -7.00 -11.46 30.85
C SER A 176 -5.92 -11.02 31.85
N LYS A 177 -5.33 -11.99 32.56
CA LYS A 177 -4.18 -11.77 33.44
C LYS A 177 -2.83 -11.80 32.72
N PHE A 178 -2.81 -12.15 31.43
CA PHE A 178 -1.57 -12.24 30.66
C PHE A 178 -1.12 -10.86 30.19
N SER A 179 0.15 -10.56 30.43
CA SER A 179 0.79 -9.30 30.07
C SER A 179 1.28 -9.30 28.62
N TYR A 180 1.82 -8.16 28.18
CA TYR A 180 2.53 -8.07 26.90
C TYR A 180 3.77 -8.96 26.87
N ASP A 181 4.55 -8.96 27.96
CA ASP A 181 5.79 -9.74 28.06
C ASP A 181 5.50 -11.25 27.99
N ASP A 182 4.38 -11.70 28.57
CA ASP A 182 3.93 -13.09 28.42
C ASP A 182 3.62 -13.42 26.96
N ALA A 183 2.99 -12.49 26.22
CA ALA A 183 2.72 -12.68 24.79
C ALA A 183 4.00 -12.69 23.96
N VAL A 184 5.03 -11.90 24.32
CA VAL A 184 6.35 -11.94 23.65
C VAL A 184 7.02 -13.29 23.87
N LEU A 185 7.10 -13.76 25.12
CA LEU A 185 7.68 -15.08 25.45
C LEU A 185 6.94 -16.22 24.76
N LEU A 186 5.60 -16.17 24.76
CA LEU A 186 4.78 -17.18 24.10
C LEU A 186 4.87 -17.10 22.57
N ALA A 187 5.07 -15.92 21.98
CA ALA A 187 5.31 -15.79 20.55
C ALA A 187 6.60 -16.54 20.15
N GLU A 188 7.69 -16.30 20.86
CA GLU A 188 8.95 -17.01 20.64
C GLU A 188 8.79 -18.52 20.87
N PHE A 189 8.17 -18.92 21.99
CA PHE A 189 7.95 -20.33 22.33
C PHE A 189 7.10 -21.08 21.29
N TRP A 190 6.07 -20.43 20.74
CA TRP A 190 5.19 -21.00 19.71
C TRP A 190 5.73 -20.84 18.27
N GLY A 191 6.86 -20.18 18.07
CA GLY A 191 7.40 -19.89 16.74
C GLY A 191 6.55 -18.92 15.92
N LEU A 192 5.88 -17.97 16.58
CA LEU A 192 5.13 -16.89 15.95
C LEU A 192 6.05 -15.70 15.68
N SER A 193 5.84 -15.03 14.55
CA SER A 193 6.68 -13.90 14.12
C SER A 193 6.41 -12.59 14.87
N ASP A 194 5.21 -12.45 15.44
CA ASP A 194 4.77 -11.21 16.08
C ASP A 194 4.06 -11.50 17.42
N PRO A 195 4.36 -10.75 18.49
CA PRO A 195 3.62 -10.83 19.75
C PRO A 195 2.10 -10.66 19.59
N TRP A 196 1.64 -9.90 18.60
CA TRP A 196 0.24 -9.76 18.25
C TRP A 196 -0.44 -11.12 17.96
N ASP A 197 0.22 -11.99 17.18
CA ASP A 197 -0.32 -13.32 16.88
C ASP A 197 -0.44 -14.17 18.15
N ALA A 198 0.51 -14.02 19.08
CA ALA A 198 0.44 -14.67 20.39
C ALA A 198 -0.73 -14.12 21.22
N LYS A 199 -1.00 -12.81 21.22
CA LYS A 199 -2.18 -12.23 21.90
C LYS A 199 -3.49 -12.85 21.40
N LEU A 200 -3.66 -12.92 20.08
CA LEU A 200 -4.85 -13.53 19.47
C LEU A 200 -4.96 -15.01 19.85
N LYS A 201 -3.85 -15.76 19.81
CA LYS A 201 -3.82 -17.17 20.20
C LYS A 201 -4.09 -17.40 21.69
N ILE A 202 -3.60 -16.53 22.58
CA ILE A 202 -3.92 -16.55 24.02
C ILE A 202 -5.43 -16.34 24.19
N GLY A 203 -5.98 -15.26 23.61
CA GLY A 203 -7.41 -14.96 23.67
C GLY A 203 -8.28 -16.11 23.16
N LYS A 204 -7.89 -16.72 22.04
CA LYS A 204 -8.56 -17.91 21.48
C LYS A 204 -8.55 -19.10 22.44
N ASN A 205 -7.42 -19.38 23.09
CA ASN A 205 -7.32 -20.48 24.06
C ASN A 205 -8.16 -20.20 25.31
N ILE A 206 -8.22 -18.96 25.79
CA ILE A 206 -9.10 -18.58 26.91
C ILE A 206 -10.57 -18.78 26.54
N ILE A 207 -11.00 -18.33 25.36
CA ILE A 207 -12.37 -18.55 24.86
C ILE A 207 -12.72 -20.05 24.83
N ASN A 208 -11.76 -20.90 24.50
CA ASN A 208 -11.93 -22.34 24.43
C ASN A 208 -11.79 -23.07 25.79
N GLY A 209 -11.49 -22.35 26.89
CA GLY A 209 -11.31 -22.93 28.22
C GLY A 209 -9.92 -23.54 28.48
N ASN A 210 -8.94 -23.26 27.63
CA ASN A 210 -7.59 -23.83 27.70
C ASN A 210 -6.59 -22.91 28.42
N GLU A 211 -7.03 -22.14 29.42
CA GLU A 211 -6.16 -21.15 30.10
C GLU A 211 -4.98 -21.80 30.85
N GLU A 212 -5.20 -22.96 31.47
CA GLU A 212 -4.17 -23.68 32.23
C GLU A 212 -3.03 -24.19 31.32
N ASP A 213 -3.34 -24.56 30.08
CA ASP A 213 -2.32 -24.96 29.10
C ASP A 213 -1.41 -23.77 28.75
N ILE A 214 -1.96 -22.55 28.65
CA ILE A 214 -1.19 -21.34 28.40
C ILE A 214 -0.23 -21.08 29.57
N LYS A 215 -0.71 -21.19 30.82
CA LYS A 215 0.12 -20.99 32.02
C LYS A 215 1.27 -22.00 32.09
N LYS A 216 0.99 -23.25 31.75
CA LYS A 216 2.01 -24.31 31.68
C LYS A 216 3.07 -23.98 30.63
N GLN A 217 2.65 -23.62 29.41
CA GLN A 217 3.56 -23.27 28.32
C GLN A 217 4.38 -22.02 28.63
N LEU A 218 3.79 -21.03 29.29
CA LEU A 218 4.50 -19.82 29.72
C LEU A 218 5.60 -20.14 30.74
N LYS A 219 5.35 -21.06 31.68
CA LYS A 219 6.37 -21.53 32.63
C LYS A 219 7.50 -22.29 31.95
N GLU A 220 7.19 -23.09 30.94
CA GLU A 220 8.19 -23.78 30.12
C GLU A 220 9.01 -22.79 29.29
N ALA A 221 8.37 -21.76 28.73
CA ALA A 221 9.02 -20.71 27.96
C ALA A 221 10.01 -19.88 28.80
N SER A 222 9.63 -19.51 30.03
CA SER A 222 10.47 -18.71 30.93
C SER A 222 11.63 -19.47 31.57
N SER A 223 11.67 -20.80 31.40
CA SER A 223 12.75 -21.66 31.91
C SER A 223 13.85 -21.94 30.87
N ARG A 224 13.69 -21.44 29.64
CA ARG A 224 14.68 -21.55 28.55
C ARG A 224 15.64 -20.38 28.57
#